data_AF-A0A2P5Z9E2-F1
#
_entry.id   AF-A0A2P5Z9E2-F1
#
_cell.length_a   1.000
_cell.length_b   1.000
_cell.length_c   1.000
_cell.angle_alpha   90.00
_cell.angle_beta   90.00
_cell.angle_gamma   90.00
#
_symmetry.space_group_name_H-M   'P 1'
#
loop_
_entity.id
_entity.type
_entity.pdbx_description
1 polymer ?
#
loop_
_entity_poly.entity_id
_entity_poly.type
_entity_poly.pdbx_seq_one_letter_code
_entity_poly.pdbx_strand_id
1 'polypeptide(L)'
;MNKTDSMAFLRAQQPLPDDDQLSQDLIDAYDVARRLFVADPDRAALSLFLRSFGTGDGWGVYPLVEDVFHACDRSDTVAAIREALEDPTLPDGSRYWVTQLAAAFPDSTLREGLARSLRSAHPDVREAAEMALEMLDRHATR
;
A
#
# COMPACT_ATOMS: atom_id res chain seq x y z
N MET A 1 -7.75 -9.28 18.35
CA MET A 1 -8.55 -9.04 17.13
C MET A 1 -8.59 -10.34 16.34
N ASN A 2 -9.74 -10.72 15.75
CA ASN A 2 -9.81 -11.82 14.77
C ASN A 2 -9.87 -11.25 13.33
N LYS A 3 -9.93 -12.10 12.29
CA LYS A 3 -10.02 -11.65 10.88
C LYS A 3 -11.23 -10.76 10.60
N THR A 4 -12.41 -11.10 11.10
CA THR A 4 -13.64 -10.32 10.92
C THR A 4 -13.50 -8.92 11.53
N ASP A 5 -12.99 -8.86 12.77
CA ASP A 5 -12.73 -7.59 13.46
C ASP A 5 -11.66 -6.78 12.73
N SER A 6 -10.64 -7.44 12.17
CA SER A 6 -9.57 -6.78 11.40
C SER A 6 -10.08 -6.19 10.09
N MET A 7 -10.96 -6.89 9.38
CA MET A 7 -11.62 -6.34 8.20
C MET A 7 -12.51 -5.14 8.56
N ALA A 8 -13.24 -5.21 9.68
CA ALA A 8 -14.06 -4.10 10.14
C ALA A 8 -13.20 -2.89 10.54
N PHE A 9 -12.10 -3.14 11.25
CA PHE A 9 -11.11 -2.13 11.61
C PHE A 9 -10.53 -1.44 10.37
N LEU A 10 -9.98 -2.21 9.42
CA LEU A 10 -9.39 -1.66 8.20
C LEU A 10 -10.40 -0.85 7.38
N ARG A 11 -11.66 -1.30 7.26
CA ARG A 11 -12.72 -0.52 6.59
C ARG A 11 -13.02 0.81 7.27
N ALA A 12 -12.87 0.90 8.59
CA ALA A 12 -13.07 2.14 9.33
C ALA A 12 -11.87 3.10 9.19
N GLN A 13 -10.69 2.59 8.82
CA GLN A 13 -9.44 3.35 8.69
C GLN A 13 -9.04 3.47 7.21
N GLN A 14 -9.67 4.40 6.48
CA GLN A 14 -9.48 4.59 5.03
C GLN A 14 -9.31 6.09 4.69
N PRO A 15 -8.22 6.74 5.13
CA PRO A 15 -7.01 6.18 5.74
C PRO A 15 -7.00 6.21 7.29
N LEU A 16 -5.93 5.68 7.89
CA LEU A 16 -5.50 6.04 9.24
C LEU A 16 -5.14 7.55 9.31
N PRO A 17 -5.17 8.16 10.51
CA PRO A 17 -4.64 9.50 10.73
C PRO A 17 -3.16 9.63 10.36
N ASP A 18 -2.73 10.87 10.13
CA ASP A 18 -1.31 11.21 9.97
C ASP A 18 -0.53 10.93 11.27
N ASP A 19 0.79 10.76 11.16
CA ASP A 19 1.66 10.36 12.30
C ASP A 19 1.56 11.28 13.52
N ASP A 20 1.22 12.57 13.35
CA ASP A 20 1.05 13.55 14.43
C ASP A 20 -0.29 13.43 15.17
N GLN A 21 -1.26 12.73 14.58
CA GLN A 21 -2.59 12.44 15.11
C GLN A 21 -2.77 10.97 15.48
N LEU A 22 -1.78 10.14 15.18
CA LEU A 22 -1.79 8.72 15.44
C LEU A 22 -1.74 8.45 16.96
N SER A 23 -2.50 7.45 17.42
CA SER A 23 -2.45 6.97 18.80
C SER A 23 -1.83 5.58 18.85
N GLN A 24 -1.23 5.26 20.01
CA GLN A 24 -0.64 3.94 20.25
C GLN A 24 -1.66 2.81 20.03
N ASP A 25 -2.86 2.96 20.60
CA ASP A 25 -3.92 1.95 20.46
C ASP A 25 -4.30 1.70 19.00
N LEU A 26 -4.30 2.75 18.18
CA LEU A 26 -4.70 2.64 16.77
C LEU A 26 -3.63 1.93 15.94
N ILE A 27 -2.35 2.28 16.14
CA ILE A 27 -1.26 1.66 15.38
C ILE A 27 -0.99 0.22 15.85
N ASP A 28 -1.16 -0.07 17.14
CA ASP A 28 -1.09 -1.42 17.68
C ASP A 28 -2.20 -2.31 17.08
N ALA A 29 -3.43 -1.78 16.98
CA ALA A 29 -4.53 -2.46 16.33
C ALA A 29 -4.24 -2.72 14.85
N TYR A 30 -3.67 -1.75 14.13
CA TYR A 30 -3.29 -1.91 12.73
C TYR A 30 -2.20 -2.97 12.55
N ASP A 31 -1.16 -2.98 13.39
CA ASP A 31 -0.10 -3.98 13.34
C ASP A 31 -0.60 -5.39 13.72
N VAL A 32 -1.58 -5.50 14.63
CA VAL A 32 -2.30 -6.77 14.88
C VAL A 32 -3.04 -7.24 13.63
N ALA A 33 -3.79 -6.36 12.96
CA ALA A 33 -4.50 -6.71 11.72
C ALA A 33 -3.52 -7.16 10.63
N ARG A 34 -2.43 -6.40 10.42
CA ARG A 34 -1.35 -6.74 9.48
C ARG A 34 -0.79 -8.14 9.73
N ARG A 35 -0.37 -8.45 10.97
CA ARG A 35 0.17 -9.78 11.32
C ARG A 35 -0.82 -10.92 11.07
N LEU A 36 -2.11 -10.69 11.27
CA LEU A 36 -3.14 -11.70 10.98
C LEU A 36 -3.21 -12.02 9.49
N PHE A 37 -3.17 -11.00 8.62
CA PHE A 37 -3.21 -11.21 7.17
C PHE A 37 -1.88 -11.64 6.56
N VAL A 38 -0.75 -11.46 7.26
CA VAL A 38 0.51 -12.14 6.92
C VAL A 38 0.39 -13.65 7.20
N ALA A 39 -0.15 -14.02 8.37
CA ALA A 39 -0.24 -15.42 8.79
C ALA A 39 -1.31 -16.23 8.03
N ASP A 40 -2.41 -15.57 7.66
CA ASP A 40 -3.54 -16.17 6.97
C ASP A 40 -4.05 -15.17 5.90
N PRO A 41 -3.45 -15.18 4.70
CA PRO A 41 -3.71 -14.20 3.64
C PRO A 41 -5.17 -14.14 3.20
N ASP A 42 -5.64 -12.94 2.84
CA ASP A 42 -6.97 -12.72 2.29
C ASP A 42 -6.93 -11.60 1.26
N ARG A 43 -7.26 -11.95 0.00
CA ARG A 43 -7.33 -11.00 -1.12
C ARG A 43 -8.21 -9.80 -0.79
N ALA A 44 -9.30 -9.98 -0.05
CA ALA A 44 -10.22 -8.89 0.26
C ALA A 44 -9.55 -7.79 1.12
N ALA A 45 -8.51 -8.12 1.87
CA ALA A 45 -7.77 -7.17 2.71
C ALA A 45 -6.82 -6.27 1.90
N LEU A 46 -6.34 -6.72 0.72
CA LEU A 46 -5.35 -5.99 -0.08
C LEU A 46 -5.81 -4.56 -0.38
N SER A 47 -7.03 -4.41 -0.90
CA SER A 47 -7.60 -3.09 -1.22
C SER A 47 -7.76 -2.17 -0.01
N LEU A 48 -7.95 -2.73 1.19
CA LEU A 48 -8.09 -1.97 2.41
C LEU A 48 -6.73 -1.49 2.91
N PHE A 49 -5.70 -2.34 2.87
CA PHE A 49 -4.33 -1.92 3.20
C PHE A 49 -3.79 -0.86 2.24
N LEU A 50 -4.06 -0.97 0.94
CA LEU A 50 -3.62 0.01 -0.05
C LEU A 50 -4.23 1.41 0.16
N ARG A 51 -5.28 1.53 0.97
CA ARG A 51 -6.02 2.76 1.24
C ARG A 51 -5.96 3.21 2.70
N SER A 52 -5.27 2.45 3.55
CA SER A 52 -5.22 2.73 4.99
C SER A 52 -4.09 3.67 5.39
N PHE A 53 -3.17 4.02 4.49
CA PHE A 53 -2.01 4.83 4.86
C PHE A 53 -2.37 6.32 4.95
N GLY A 54 -2.20 6.88 6.16
CA GLY A 54 -2.08 8.32 6.39
C GLY A 54 -0.72 8.87 5.95
N THR A 55 -0.48 10.15 6.19
CA THR A 55 0.82 10.80 5.93
C THR A 55 1.85 10.39 6.99
N GLY A 56 3.06 10.08 6.53
CA GLY A 56 4.14 9.57 7.39
C GLY A 56 4.40 8.08 7.20
N ASP A 57 4.99 7.43 8.20
CA ASP A 57 5.39 6.01 8.13
C ASP A 57 4.62 5.09 9.10
N GLY A 58 3.61 5.63 9.79
CA GLY A 58 2.82 4.89 10.77
C GLY A 58 3.69 4.43 11.92
N TRP A 59 4.63 5.28 12.36
CA TRP A 59 5.68 4.98 13.35
C TRP A 59 6.48 3.72 13.01
N GLY A 60 6.79 3.56 11.71
CA GLY A 60 7.53 2.43 11.14
C GLY A 60 6.70 1.18 10.81
N VAL A 61 5.37 1.20 11.01
CA VAL A 61 4.51 0.03 10.70
C VAL A 61 4.14 -0.04 9.22
N TYR A 62 4.02 1.08 8.51
CA TYR A 62 3.63 1.08 7.09
C TYR A 62 4.56 0.28 6.17
N PRO A 63 5.91 0.38 6.28
CA PRO A 63 6.82 -0.49 5.54
C PRO A 63 6.54 -1.98 5.74
N LEU A 64 6.15 -2.39 6.95
CA LEU A 64 5.92 -3.80 7.28
C LEU A 64 4.65 -4.37 6.63
N VAL A 65 3.79 -3.51 6.08
CA VAL A 65 2.56 -3.94 5.37
C VAL A 65 2.93 -4.65 4.07
N GLU A 66 4.11 -4.41 3.50
CA GLU A 66 4.63 -5.15 2.34
C GLU A 66 4.57 -6.68 2.55
N ASP A 67 4.80 -7.16 3.78
CA ASP A 67 4.70 -8.59 4.13
C ASP A 67 3.33 -9.20 3.79
N VAL A 68 2.24 -8.42 3.92
CA VAL A 68 0.88 -8.88 3.59
C VAL A 68 0.76 -9.17 2.10
N PHE A 69 1.37 -8.33 1.27
CA PHE A 69 1.32 -8.45 -0.19
C PHE A 69 2.19 -9.58 -0.72
N HIS A 70 3.33 -9.85 -0.06
CA HIS A 70 4.16 -11.03 -0.36
C HIS A 70 3.50 -12.35 0.06
N ALA A 71 2.66 -12.33 1.09
CA ALA A 71 1.92 -13.51 1.53
C ALA A 71 0.74 -13.86 0.62
N CYS A 72 0.24 -12.90 -0.17
CA CYS A 72 -0.85 -13.11 -1.13
C CYS A 72 -0.35 -13.57 -2.52
N ASP A 73 -1.27 -14.11 -3.33
CA ASP A 73 -0.99 -14.43 -4.74
C ASP A 73 -0.51 -13.20 -5.52
N ARG A 74 0.62 -13.33 -6.21
CA ARG A 74 1.25 -12.21 -6.94
C ARG A 74 0.29 -11.55 -7.93
N SER A 75 -0.53 -12.32 -8.64
CA SER A 75 -1.50 -11.77 -9.60
C SER A 75 -2.58 -10.92 -8.93
N ASP A 76 -3.04 -11.33 -7.75
CA ASP A 76 -4.03 -10.58 -6.98
C ASP A 76 -3.40 -9.32 -6.37
N THR A 77 -2.17 -9.43 -5.86
CA THR A 77 -1.38 -8.29 -5.38
C THR A 77 -1.16 -7.24 -6.47
N VAL A 78 -0.65 -7.64 -7.64
CA VAL A 78 -0.43 -6.72 -8.78
C VAL A 78 -1.74 -6.08 -9.24
N ALA A 79 -2.82 -6.86 -9.34
CA ALA A 79 -4.13 -6.33 -9.71
C ALA A 79 -4.62 -5.27 -8.71
N ALA A 80 -4.49 -5.53 -7.40
CA ALA A 80 -4.89 -4.58 -6.36
C ALA A 80 -4.04 -3.30 -6.39
N ILE A 81 -2.72 -3.42 -6.54
CA ILE A 81 -1.80 -2.26 -6.66
C ILE A 81 -2.17 -1.42 -7.88
N ARG A 82 -2.43 -2.06 -9.04
CA ARG A 82 -2.86 -1.37 -10.26
C ARG A 82 -4.13 -0.56 -10.01
N GLU A 83 -5.16 -1.22 -9.47
CA GLU A 83 -6.45 -0.57 -9.17
C GLU A 83 -6.27 0.65 -8.26
N ALA A 84 -5.42 0.55 -7.23
CA ALA A 84 -5.15 1.67 -6.34
C ALA A 84 -4.39 2.82 -7.05
N LEU A 85 -3.33 2.53 -7.81
CA LEU A 85 -2.55 3.57 -8.50
C LEU A 85 -3.36 4.34 -9.54
N GLU A 86 -4.27 3.65 -10.23
CA GLU A 86 -5.14 4.22 -11.26
C GLU A 86 -6.28 5.07 -10.67
N ASP A 87 -6.69 4.81 -9.43
CA ASP A 87 -7.73 5.57 -8.73
C ASP A 87 -7.28 7.02 -8.51
N PRO A 88 -7.95 8.03 -9.12
CA PRO A 88 -7.60 9.44 -8.91
C PRO A 88 -7.96 9.95 -7.51
N THR A 89 -8.77 9.21 -6.75
CA THR A 89 -9.25 9.58 -5.40
C THR A 89 -8.42 8.95 -4.28
N LEU A 90 -7.38 8.18 -4.61
CA LEU A 90 -6.48 7.59 -3.62
C LEU A 90 -5.87 8.69 -2.73
N PRO A 91 -5.99 8.59 -1.38
CA PRO A 91 -5.41 9.57 -0.46
C PRO A 91 -3.89 9.73 -0.67
N ASP A 92 -3.34 10.91 -0.37
CA ASP A 92 -1.94 11.22 -0.68
C ASP A 92 -0.94 10.29 0.02
N GLY A 93 -1.12 10.04 1.33
CA GLY A 93 -0.30 9.08 2.08
C GLY A 93 -0.35 7.67 1.47
N SER A 94 -1.55 7.23 1.13
CA SER A 94 -1.76 5.97 0.41
C SER A 94 -1.09 5.98 -0.96
N ARG A 95 -1.19 7.06 -1.74
CA ARG A 95 -0.53 7.16 -3.05
C ARG A 95 0.98 7.01 -2.93
N TYR A 96 1.61 7.61 -1.92
CA TYR A 96 3.03 7.43 -1.66
C TYR A 96 3.36 5.95 -1.40
N TRP A 97 2.70 5.32 -0.42
CA TRP A 97 2.99 3.94 -0.03
C TRP A 97 2.66 2.91 -1.11
N VAL A 98 1.55 3.07 -1.84
CA VAL A 98 1.23 2.20 -2.98
C VAL A 98 2.27 2.36 -4.11
N THR A 99 2.76 3.58 -4.34
CA THR A 99 3.82 3.82 -5.34
C THR A 99 5.13 3.16 -4.93
N GLN A 100 5.51 3.24 -3.65
CA GLN A 100 6.68 2.54 -3.11
C GLN A 100 6.52 1.02 -3.23
N LEU A 101 5.35 0.48 -2.87
CA LEU A 101 5.05 -0.95 -2.96
C LEU A 101 5.16 -1.48 -4.39
N ALA A 102 4.78 -0.68 -5.40
CA ALA A 102 4.90 -1.07 -6.80
C ALA A 102 6.36 -1.37 -7.22
N ALA A 103 7.36 -0.79 -6.56
CA ALA A 103 8.77 -1.11 -6.82
C ALA A 103 9.14 -2.54 -6.37
N ALA A 104 8.49 -3.07 -5.33
CA ALA A 104 8.66 -4.45 -4.85
C ALA A 104 7.89 -5.47 -5.70
N PHE A 105 6.85 -5.03 -6.41
CA PHE A 105 6.02 -5.86 -7.30
C PHE A 105 6.08 -5.36 -8.75
N PRO A 106 7.26 -5.32 -9.39
CA PRO A 106 7.39 -4.79 -10.74
C PRO A 106 6.57 -5.63 -11.72
N ASP A 107 5.67 -4.97 -12.42
CA ASP A 107 4.80 -5.54 -13.45
C ASP A 107 4.44 -4.45 -14.46
N SER A 108 4.48 -4.76 -15.76
CA SER A 108 4.25 -3.79 -16.83
C SER A 108 2.87 -3.16 -16.81
N THR A 109 1.88 -3.86 -16.22
CA THR A 109 0.51 -3.35 -16.07
C THR A 109 0.40 -2.19 -15.08
N LEU A 110 1.43 -1.94 -14.25
CA LEU A 110 1.44 -0.82 -13.28
C LEU A 110 1.84 0.53 -13.91
N ARG A 111 2.35 0.53 -15.15
CA ARG A 111 2.95 1.73 -15.77
C ARG A 111 1.99 2.91 -15.86
N GLU A 112 0.72 2.68 -16.19
CA GLU A 112 -0.27 3.77 -16.30
C GLU A 112 -0.55 4.43 -14.95
N GLY A 113 -0.71 3.61 -13.91
CA GLY A 113 -0.86 4.07 -12.53
C GLY A 113 0.38 4.84 -12.04
N LEU A 114 1.58 4.31 -12.27
CA LEU A 114 2.84 4.98 -11.91
C LEU A 114 3.02 6.32 -12.64
N ALA A 115 2.59 6.42 -13.90
CA ALA A 115 2.62 7.68 -14.64
C ALA A 115 1.74 8.76 -14.00
N ARG A 116 0.67 8.39 -13.27
CA ARG A 116 -0.12 9.35 -12.47
C ARG A 116 0.67 9.83 -11.26
N SER A 117 1.33 8.92 -10.54
CA SER A 117 2.19 9.28 -9.40
C SER A 117 3.35 10.19 -9.81
N LEU A 118 3.95 10.01 -11.00
CA LEU A 118 4.95 10.93 -11.55
C LEU A 118 4.48 12.38 -11.71
N ARG A 119 3.17 12.60 -11.85
CA ARG A 119 2.57 13.94 -11.99
C ARG A 119 2.04 14.49 -10.67
N SER A 120 2.31 13.80 -9.56
CA SER A 120 1.89 14.24 -8.22
C SER A 120 2.49 15.61 -7.88
N ALA A 121 1.73 16.41 -7.13
CA ALA A 121 2.24 17.65 -6.55
C ALA A 121 3.34 17.36 -5.52
N HIS A 122 3.28 16.21 -4.85
CA HIS A 122 4.22 15.78 -3.81
C HIS A 122 5.51 15.22 -4.41
N PRO A 123 6.69 15.84 -4.13
CA PRO A 123 7.99 15.37 -4.64
C PRO A 123 8.29 13.91 -4.33
N ASP A 124 8.06 13.48 -3.10
CA ASP A 124 8.37 12.11 -2.65
C ASP A 124 7.58 11.05 -3.44
N VAL A 125 6.34 11.36 -3.82
CA VAL A 125 5.53 10.49 -4.68
C VAL A 125 6.11 10.40 -6.08
N ARG A 126 6.66 11.50 -6.62
CA ARG A 126 7.32 11.49 -7.93
C ARG A 126 8.61 10.68 -7.89
N GLU A 127 9.44 10.88 -6.87
CA GLU A 127 10.69 10.13 -6.69
C GLU A 127 10.43 8.62 -6.52
N ALA A 128 9.44 8.25 -5.71
CA ALA A 128 8.99 6.86 -5.58
C ALA A 128 8.54 6.28 -6.93
N ALA A 129 7.81 7.05 -7.74
CA ALA A 129 7.33 6.60 -9.04
C ALA A 129 8.47 6.41 -10.05
N GLU A 130 9.49 7.28 -10.04
CA GLU A 130 10.69 7.12 -10.85
C GLU A 130 11.42 5.81 -10.52
N MET A 131 11.62 5.54 -9.23
CA MET A 131 12.26 4.30 -8.78
C MET A 131 11.45 3.04 -9.12
N ALA A 132 10.13 3.08 -8.94
CA ALA A 132 9.26 1.96 -9.31
C ALA A 132 9.27 1.67 -10.82
N LEU A 133 9.30 2.71 -11.66
CA LEU A 133 9.44 2.56 -13.11
C LEU A 133 10.80 1.99 -13.50
N GLU A 134 11.88 2.41 -12.83
CA GLU A 134 13.20 1.82 -13.05
C GLU A 134 13.21 0.32 -12.69
N MET A 135 12.58 -0.07 -11.59
CA MET A 135 12.48 -1.50 -11.20
C MET A 135 11.70 -2.31 -12.23
N LEU A 136 10.63 -1.74 -12.77
CA LEU A 136 9.83 -2.34 -13.85
C LEU A 136 10.68 -2.56 -15.10
N ASP A 137 11.43 -1.55 -15.54
CA ASP A 137 12.27 -1.62 -16.75
C ASP A 137 13.43 -2.63 -16.63
N ARG A 138 14.01 -2.75 -15.43
CA ARG A 138 15.04 -3.76 -15.13
C ARG A 138 14.51 -5.20 -15.17
N HIS A 139 13.21 -5.39 -14.89
CA HIS A 139 12.58 -6.72 -14.96
C HIS A 139 12.12 -7.07 -16.37
N ALA A 140 11.72 -6.09 -17.17
CA ALA A 140 11.31 -6.29 -18.57
C ALA A 140 12.47 -6.68 -19.50
N THR A 141 13.73 -6.50 -19.07
CA THR A 141 14.95 -6.78 -19.85
C THR A 141 15.58 -8.14 -19.54
N ARG A 142 14.94 -8.98 -18.72
CA ARG A 142 15.35 -10.36 -18.41
C ARG A 142 14.45 -11.38 -19.08
#